data_AF-A0AAD9GRR1-F1
#
_entry.id   AF-A0AAD9GRR1-F1
#
_cell.length_a   1.000
_cell.length_b   1.000
_cell.length_c   1.000
_cell.angle_alpha   90.00
_cell.angle_beta   90.00
_cell.angle_gamma   90.00
#
_symmetry.space_group_name_H-M   'P 1'
#
loop_
_entity.id
_entity.type
_entity.pdbx_description
1 polymer ?
#
loop_
_entity_poly.entity_id
_entity_poly.type
_entity_poly.pdbx_seq_one_letter_code
_entity_poly.pdbx_strand_id
1 'polypeptide(L)'
;MKKVKGCLVVPQDEQWLELQQPLHSQSSISTLALDSSNFRLRNTGDKKRGQLLASSRVMRDTLMHEMEEITLQEAELGSALELLDYTRQSCNLKHDAIVQRLEDCEKMLRVLEGSTTSASRDVESILNEEERVRWKQTKEMVTTILPEVLTRLEDNIELNNTKIRNVRDKMEKLRSKRLALREEIAVKEEDIALMLDDKDSSIEL
;
A
#
# COMPACT_ATOMS: atom_id res chain seq x y z
N MET A 1 -12.85 -24.25 32.71
CA MET A 1 -12.12 -23.25 31.91
C MET A 1 -12.73 -23.19 30.52
N LYS A 2 -13.50 -22.14 30.21
CA LYS A 2 -14.08 -21.94 28.87
C LYS A 2 -13.24 -20.89 28.15
N LYS A 3 -12.55 -21.28 27.07
CA LYS A 3 -11.84 -20.35 26.20
C LYS A 3 -12.89 -19.53 25.43
N VAL A 4 -13.00 -18.24 25.73
CA VAL A 4 -13.85 -17.31 24.97
C VAL A 4 -13.08 -16.98 23.70
N LYS A 5 -13.61 -17.44 22.56
CA LYS A 5 -13.09 -17.15 21.23
C LYS A 5 -13.28 -15.65 20.97
N GLY A 6 -12.19 -14.92 20.84
CA GLY A 6 -12.20 -13.55 20.37
C GLY A 6 -12.74 -13.48 18.94
N CYS A 7 -13.58 -12.48 18.68
CA CYS A 7 -14.05 -12.15 17.35
C CYS A 7 -12.88 -11.62 16.52
N LEU A 8 -12.21 -12.53 15.83
CA LEU A 8 -11.26 -12.25 14.78
C LEU A 8 -12.08 -12.05 13.49
N VAL A 9 -12.54 -10.83 13.22
CA VAL A 9 -13.08 -10.50 11.89
C VAL A 9 -11.88 -10.16 11.01
N VAL A 10 -11.17 -11.20 10.58
CA VAL A 10 -10.36 -11.15 9.36
C VAL A 10 -11.36 -11.32 8.23
N PRO A 11 -11.39 -10.45 7.21
CA PRO A 11 -11.98 -10.79 5.93
C PRO A 11 -11.18 -11.98 5.36
N GLN A 12 -11.60 -13.21 5.69
CA GLN A 12 -11.29 -14.39 4.92
C GLN A 12 -12.01 -14.20 3.60
N ASP A 13 -11.28 -13.72 2.59
CA ASP A 13 -11.41 -14.05 1.17
C ASP A 13 -10.30 -13.30 0.42
N GLU A 14 -9.05 -13.69 0.69
CA GLU A 14 -7.94 -13.39 -0.21
C GLU A 14 -8.01 -14.33 -1.42
N GLN A 15 -8.93 -14.05 -2.34
CA GLN A 15 -8.94 -14.60 -3.71
C GLN A 15 -8.53 -13.56 -4.76
N TRP A 16 -7.85 -12.49 -4.36
CA TRP A 16 -7.36 -11.47 -5.30
C TRP A 16 -6.07 -11.87 -6.04
N LEU A 17 -5.53 -13.06 -5.79
CA LEU A 17 -4.28 -13.57 -6.39
C LEU A 17 -4.48 -14.52 -7.59
N GLU A 18 -5.71 -14.79 -8.04
CA GLU A 18 -5.97 -15.73 -9.16
C GLU A 18 -6.17 -15.08 -10.54
N LEU A 19 -5.83 -13.81 -10.73
CA LEU A 19 -5.88 -13.19 -12.08
C LEU A 19 -4.60 -13.34 -12.91
N GLN A 20 -3.66 -14.19 -12.49
CA GLN A 20 -2.54 -14.60 -13.35
C GLN A 20 -2.90 -15.88 -14.12
N GLN A 21 -3.69 -15.73 -15.19
CA GLN A 21 -3.45 -16.59 -16.35
C GLN A 21 -2.29 -16.01 -17.14
N PRO A 22 -1.15 -16.72 -17.27
CA PRO A 22 -0.16 -16.34 -18.27
C PRO A 22 -0.80 -16.59 -19.64
N LEU A 23 -1.03 -15.53 -20.40
CA LEU A 23 -1.24 -15.63 -21.85
C LEU A 23 0.06 -16.18 -22.45
N HIS A 24 0.20 -17.51 -22.49
CA HIS A 24 1.18 -18.19 -23.32
C HIS A 24 0.81 -17.95 -24.79
N SER A 25 1.30 -16.84 -25.35
CA SER A 25 1.49 -16.74 -26.79
C SER A 25 2.69 -17.63 -27.17
N GLN A 26 2.40 -18.83 -27.66
CA GLN A 26 3.35 -19.61 -28.43
C GLN A 26 3.78 -18.78 -29.65
N SER A 27 4.91 -18.07 -29.55
CA SER A 27 5.60 -17.54 -30.72
C SER A 27 6.35 -18.69 -31.38
N SER A 28 5.65 -19.44 -32.23
CA SER A 28 6.27 -20.36 -33.18
C SER A 28 7.06 -19.53 -34.19
N ILE A 29 8.39 -19.46 -34.01
CA ILE A 29 9.31 -18.85 -34.96
C ILE A 29 9.37 -19.79 -36.19
N SER A 30 8.55 -19.49 -37.20
CA SER A 30 8.67 -20.12 -38.52
C SER A 30 9.84 -19.51 -39.28
N THR A 31 10.96 -20.21 -39.24
CA THR A 31 12.15 -19.94 -40.06
C THR A 31 11.85 -20.28 -41.52
N LEU A 32 11.55 -19.27 -42.34
CA LEU A 32 11.53 -19.41 -43.81
C LEU A 32 12.69 -18.62 -44.41
N ALA A 33 13.85 -19.27 -44.43
CA ALA A 33 14.89 -19.07 -45.45
C ALA A 33 14.53 -20.00 -46.63
N LEU A 34 14.82 -19.76 -47.90
CA LEU A 34 15.33 -18.64 -48.70
C LEU A 34 15.44 -19.26 -50.11
N ASP A 35 14.92 -18.62 -51.15
CA ASP A 35 15.33 -18.75 -52.57
C ASP A 35 14.50 -17.71 -53.35
N SER A 36 14.97 -16.83 -54.23
CA SER A 36 16.15 -16.76 -55.12
C SER A 36 16.48 -15.26 -55.33
N SER A 37 17.69 -14.73 -55.06
CA SER A 37 18.76 -14.48 -56.05
C SER A 37 18.21 -13.90 -57.38
N ASN A 38 18.01 -12.58 -57.49
CA ASN A 38 18.97 -11.69 -58.18
C ASN A 38 18.71 -10.17 -57.99
N PHE A 39 18.35 -9.71 -56.78
CA PHE A 39 18.16 -8.28 -56.45
C PHE A 39 18.94 -7.85 -55.18
N ARG A 40 20.10 -8.46 -54.93
CA ARG A 40 20.57 -8.73 -53.56
C ARG A 40 21.49 -7.71 -52.87
N LEU A 41 21.81 -6.56 -53.46
CA LEU A 41 22.70 -5.59 -52.76
C LEU A 41 21.97 -4.37 -52.16
N ARG A 42 20.80 -3.98 -52.69
CA ARG A 42 20.00 -2.89 -52.11
C ARG A 42 18.99 -3.40 -51.07
N ASN A 43 18.41 -4.59 -51.29
CA ASN A 43 17.35 -5.14 -50.42
C ASN A 43 17.82 -5.75 -49.09
N THR A 44 19.11 -6.02 -48.89
CA THR A 44 19.58 -6.61 -47.62
C THR A 44 19.69 -5.59 -46.49
N GLY A 45 20.01 -4.33 -46.82
CA GLY A 45 20.01 -3.22 -45.87
C GLY A 45 18.59 -2.92 -45.38
N ASP A 46 17.64 -2.78 -46.31
CA ASP A 46 16.24 -2.46 -45.99
C ASP A 46 15.55 -3.56 -45.20
N LYS A 47 15.85 -4.85 -45.48
CA LYS A 47 15.30 -5.97 -44.70
C LYS A 47 15.84 -6.00 -43.26
N LYS A 48 17.14 -5.78 -43.07
CA LYS A 48 17.75 -5.72 -41.73
C LYS A 48 17.24 -4.51 -40.95
N ARG A 49 17.15 -3.34 -41.60
CA ARG A 49 16.55 -2.12 -41.02
C ARG A 49 15.09 -2.33 -40.63
N GLY A 50 14.29 -2.96 -41.50
CA GLY A 50 12.90 -3.30 -41.21
C GLY A 50 12.75 -4.24 -40.00
N GLN A 51 13.65 -5.22 -39.86
CA GLN A 51 13.69 -6.10 -38.69
C GLN A 51 14.09 -5.35 -37.41
N LEU A 52 15.10 -4.47 -37.47
CA LEU A 52 15.52 -3.64 -36.33
C LEU A 52 14.43 -2.64 -35.89
N LEU A 53 13.74 -2.03 -36.85
CA LEU A 53 12.62 -1.12 -36.60
C LEU A 53 11.45 -1.87 -35.96
N ALA A 54 11.10 -3.05 -36.49
CA ALA A 54 10.05 -3.89 -35.91
C ALA A 54 10.41 -4.31 -34.48
N SER A 55 11.66 -4.72 -34.24
CA SER A 55 12.16 -5.07 -32.90
C SER A 55 12.10 -3.88 -31.94
N SER A 56 12.49 -2.68 -32.39
CA SER A 56 12.48 -1.47 -31.56
C SER A 56 11.05 -1.04 -31.19
N ARG A 57 10.09 -1.19 -32.13
CA ARG A 57 8.67 -0.94 -31.87
C ARG A 57 8.09 -1.92 -30.84
N VAL A 58 8.37 -3.22 -30.98
CA VAL A 58 7.95 -4.23 -30.01
C VAL A 58 8.52 -3.96 -28.62
N MET A 59 9.80 -3.57 -28.54
CA MET A 59 10.44 -3.21 -27.28
C MET A 59 9.78 -1.98 -26.64
N ARG A 60 9.54 -0.93 -27.42
CA ARG A 60 8.81 0.27 -26.95
C ARG A 60 7.42 -0.09 -26.42
N ASP A 61 6.66 -0.89 -27.17
CA ASP A 61 5.30 -1.28 -26.77
C ASP A 61 5.33 -2.13 -25.49
N THR A 62 6.34 -2.97 -25.31
CA THR A 62 6.56 -3.73 -24.06
C THR A 62 6.83 -2.79 -22.89
N LEU A 63 7.71 -1.81 -23.05
CA LEU A 63 8.02 -0.81 -22.01
C LEU A 63 6.79 0.06 -21.67
N MET A 64 5.96 0.39 -22.66
CA MET A 64 4.70 1.10 -22.46
C MET A 64 3.72 0.28 -21.61
N HIS A 65 3.58 -1.02 -21.88
CA HIS A 65 2.75 -1.91 -21.05
C HIS A 65 3.29 -2.04 -19.61
N GLU A 66 4.61 -2.12 -19.42
CA GLU A 66 5.19 -2.09 -18.07
C GLU A 66 4.90 -0.76 -17.34
N MET A 67 4.89 0.36 -18.07
CA MET A 67 4.55 1.67 -17.51
C MET A 67 3.06 1.76 -17.11
N GLU A 68 2.16 1.16 -17.89
CA GLU A 68 0.73 1.05 -17.57
C GLU A 68 0.53 0.23 -16.28
N GLU A 69 1.19 -0.92 -16.16
CA GLU A 69 1.13 -1.76 -14.97
C GLU A 69 1.60 -1.01 -13.72
N ILE A 70 2.72 -0.31 -13.80
CA ILE A 70 3.22 0.51 -12.67
C ILE A 70 2.23 1.60 -12.29
N THR A 71 1.58 2.22 -13.27
CA THR A 71 0.59 3.27 -13.01
C THR A 71 -0.64 2.71 -12.28
N LEU A 72 -1.07 1.49 -12.64
CA LEU A 72 -2.13 0.79 -11.90
C LEU A 72 -1.70 0.46 -10.47
N GLN A 73 -0.50 -0.09 -10.28
CA GLN A 73 0.05 -0.40 -8.95
C GLN A 73 0.16 0.86 -8.07
N GLU A 74 0.54 2.01 -8.64
CA GLU A 74 0.56 3.28 -7.91
C GLU A 74 -0.84 3.72 -7.44
N ALA A 75 -1.87 3.54 -8.29
CA ALA A 75 -3.25 3.88 -7.95
C ALA A 75 -3.81 2.97 -6.83
N GLU A 76 -3.49 1.68 -6.88
CA GLU A 76 -3.85 0.71 -5.84
C GLU A 76 -3.17 1.05 -4.50
N LEU A 77 -1.88 1.35 -4.52
CA LEU A 77 -1.16 1.78 -3.32
C LEU A 77 -1.68 3.12 -2.79
N GLY A 78 -2.11 4.03 -3.67
CA GLY A 78 -2.79 5.28 -3.29
C GLY A 78 -4.06 5.01 -2.50
N SER A 79 -4.93 4.13 -3.01
CA SER A 79 -6.17 3.73 -2.33
C SER A 79 -5.89 3.05 -0.97
N ALA A 80 -4.88 2.18 -0.92
CA ALA A 80 -4.47 1.53 0.33
C ALA A 80 -3.93 2.53 1.36
N LEU A 81 -3.18 3.54 0.92
CA LEU A 81 -2.65 4.61 1.76
C LEU A 81 -3.78 5.44 2.39
N GLU A 82 -4.79 5.81 1.60
CA GLU A 82 -5.96 6.55 2.10
C GLU A 82 -6.69 5.78 3.20
N LEU A 83 -6.89 4.46 3.01
CA LEU A 83 -7.51 3.61 4.02
C LEU A 83 -6.68 3.56 5.32
N LEU A 84 -5.36 3.43 5.21
CA LEU A 84 -4.45 3.41 6.37
C LEU A 84 -4.42 4.75 7.10
N ASP A 85 -4.48 5.87 6.38
CA ASP A 85 -4.55 7.20 6.98
C ASP A 85 -5.88 7.40 7.71
N TYR A 86 -6.99 6.93 7.12
CA TYR A 86 -8.31 6.93 7.76
C TYR A 86 -8.33 6.09 9.05
N THR A 87 -7.80 4.86 9.01
CA THR A 87 -7.77 3.99 10.20
C THR A 87 -6.91 4.59 11.30
N ARG A 88 -5.75 5.14 10.96
CA ARG A 88 -4.88 5.85 11.91
C ARG A 88 -5.62 7.02 12.56
N GLN A 89 -6.29 7.85 11.79
CA GLN A 89 -7.04 8.99 12.32
C GLN A 89 -8.17 8.53 13.25
N SER A 90 -8.90 7.47 12.89
CA SER A 90 -9.94 6.89 13.74
C SER A 90 -9.38 6.35 15.06
N CYS A 91 -8.21 5.69 15.02
CA CYS A 91 -7.52 5.22 16.22
C CYS A 91 -7.08 6.38 17.13
N ASN A 92 -6.51 7.44 16.55
CA ASN A 92 -6.12 8.64 17.32
C ASN A 92 -7.33 9.28 18.00
N LEU A 93 -8.44 9.49 17.28
CA LEU A 93 -9.66 10.06 17.85
C LEU A 93 -10.21 9.23 19.02
N LYS A 94 -10.15 7.89 18.91
CA LYS A 94 -10.56 6.99 20.01
C LYS A 94 -9.59 7.05 21.18
N HIS A 95 -8.29 7.13 20.92
CA HIS A 95 -7.25 7.27 21.93
C HIS A 95 -7.46 8.57 22.72
N ASP A 96 -7.55 9.72 22.04
CA ASP A 96 -7.78 11.03 22.65
C ASP A 96 -9.05 11.04 23.51
N ALA A 97 -10.16 10.47 23.01
CA ALA A 97 -11.41 10.38 23.75
C ALA A 97 -11.31 9.50 25.01
N ILE A 98 -10.53 8.42 24.97
CA ILE A 98 -10.30 7.55 26.14
C ILE A 98 -9.38 8.26 27.15
N VAL A 99 -8.31 8.91 26.69
CA VAL A 99 -7.41 9.69 27.54
C VAL A 99 -8.17 10.77 28.30
N GLN A 100 -9.01 11.54 27.60
CA GLN A 100 -9.80 12.59 28.25
C GLN A 100 -10.75 12.02 29.32
N ARG A 101 -11.44 10.91 29.00
CA ARG A 101 -12.35 10.26 29.97
C ARG A 101 -11.59 9.69 31.17
N LEU A 102 -10.39 9.14 30.95
CA LEU A 102 -9.52 8.68 32.01
C LEU A 102 -9.11 9.81 32.94
N GLU A 103 -8.66 10.94 32.39
CA GLU A 103 -8.30 12.11 33.20
C GLU A 103 -9.48 12.61 34.06
N ASP A 104 -10.68 12.65 33.50
CA ASP A 104 -11.89 13.05 34.22
C ASP A 104 -12.25 12.06 35.33
N CYS A 105 -12.15 10.76 35.06
CA CYS A 105 -12.35 9.71 36.05
C CYS A 105 -11.29 9.76 37.16
N GLU A 106 -10.02 9.94 36.84
CA GLU A 106 -8.93 10.06 37.81
C GLU A 106 -9.07 11.33 38.68
N LYS A 107 -9.53 12.44 38.12
CA LYS A 107 -9.85 13.65 38.89
C LYS A 107 -10.99 13.37 39.87
N MET A 108 -12.04 12.70 39.41
CA MET A 108 -13.18 12.33 40.27
C MET A 108 -12.77 11.38 41.40
N LEU A 109 -11.98 10.35 41.10
CA LEU A 109 -11.43 9.43 42.10
C LEU A 109 -10.58 10.17 43.13
N ARG A 110 -9.69 11.07 42.69
CA ARG A 110 -8.87 11.89 43.60
C ARG A 110 -9.69 12.83 44.48
N VAL A 111 -10.76 13.43 43.96
CA VAL A 111 -11.65 14.29 44.76
C VAL A 111 -12.39 13.48 45.81
N LEU A 112 -12.89 12.29 45.45
CA LEU A 112 -13.58 11.39 46.37
C LEU A 112 -12.64 10.85 47.46
N GLU A 113 -11.44 10.39 47.09
CA GLU A 113 -10.43 9.91 48.05
C GLU A 113 -9.86 11.07 48.90
N GLY A 114 -9.64 12.24 48.30
CA GLY A 114 -9.15 13.44 48.97
C GLY A 114 -10.16 14.05 49.95
N SER A 115 -11.45 14.06 49.62
CA SER A 115 -12.51 14.55 50.52
C SER A 115 -12.72 13.65 51.75
N THR A 116 -12.33 12.38 51.70
CA THR A 116 -12.35 11.47 52.85
C THR A 116 -11.14 11.57 53.79
N THR A 117 -10.06 12.27 53.39
CA THR A 117 -8.84 12.38 54.22
C THR A 117 -9.00 13.22 55.49
N SER A 118 -10.02 14.07 55.60
CA SER A 118 -10.30 14.82 56.84
C SER A 118 -10.93 13.96 57.95
N ALA A 119 -11.32 12.72 57.64
CA ALA A 119 -12.00 11.84 58.59
C ALA A 119 -11.58 10.36 58.49
N SER A 120 -10.31 10.02 58.20
CA SER A 120 -9.69 8.68 58.41
C SER A 120 -10.48 7.41 57.96
N ARG A 121 -11.53 7.53 57.16
CA ARG A 121 -12.39 6.43 56.73
C ARG A 121 -12.17 6.20 55.25
N ASP A 122 -11.78 4.98 54.90
CA ASP A 122 -11.77 4.52 53.52
C ASP A 122 -13.14 4.80 52.88
N VAL A 123 -13.14 5.33 51.65
CA VAL A 123 -14.37 5.61 50.87
C VAL A 123 -15.29 4.38 50.87
N GLU A 124 -14.72 3.18 50.71
CA GLU A 124 -15.46 1.91 50.74
C GLU A 124 -16.21 1.64 52.05
N SER A 125 -15.79 2.22 53.17
CA SER A 125 -16.43 2.06 54.49
C SER A 125 -17.70 2.88 54.65
N ILE A 126 -17.91 3.88 53.79
CA ILE A 126 -19.05 4.81 53.81
C ILE A 126 -20.14 4.38 52.81
N LEU A 127 -19.75 3.65 51.76
CA LEU A 127 -20.64 3.19 50.69
C LEU A 127 -21.51 2.00 51.15
N ASN A 128 -22.74 1.93 50.63
CA ASN A 128 -23.53 0.71 50.72
C ASN A 128 -22.96 -0.40 49.80
N GLU A 129 -23.46 -1.63 49.91
CA GLU A 129 -22.88 -2.78 49.19
C GLU A 129 -22.94 -2.60 47.65
N GLU A 130 -24.04 -2.08 47.11
CA GLU A 130 -24.21 -1.86 45.67
C GLU A 130 -23.30 -0.74 45.15
N GLU A 131 -23.12 0.33 45.92
CA GLU A 131 -22.17 1.40 45.64
C GLU A 131 -20.72 0.92 45.73
N ARG A 132 -20.40 0.06 46.69
CA ARG A 132 -19.06 -0.52 46.84
C ARG A 132 -18.69 -1.39 45.64
N VAL A 133 -19.63 -2.17 45.11
CA VAL A 133 -19.41 -2.95 43.87
C VAL A 133 -19.15 -2.02 42.68
N ARG A 134 -19.98 -0.98 42.50
CA ARG A 134 -19.79 0.01 41.41
C ARG A 134 -18.47 0.77 41.54
N TRP A 135 -18.07 1.12 42.76
CA TRP A 135 -16.79 1.75 43.06
C TRP A 135 -15.61 0.87 42.67
N LYS A 136 -15.62 -0.40 43.08
CA LYS A 136 -14.57 -1.37 42.71
C LYS A 136 -14.47 -1.57 41.21
N GLN A 137 -15.61 -1.73 40.52
CA GLN A 137 -15.64 -1.84 39.06
C GLN A 137 -15.10 -0.58 38.37
N THR A 138 -15.47 0.60 38.85
CA THR A 138 -14.97 1.88 38.29
C THR A 138 -13.48 2.03 38.53
N LYS A 139 -13.00 1.70 39.73
CA LYS A 139 -11.58 1.74 40.09
C LYS A 139 -10.78 0.75 39.25
N GLU A 140 -11.25 -0.48 39.08
CA GLU A 140 -10.64 -1.48 38.19
C GLU A 140 -10.63 -0.98 36.73
N MET A 141 -11.76 -0.51 36.22
CA MET A 141 -11.84 0.02 34.85
C MET A 141 -10.84 1.14 34.58
N VAL A 142 -10.69 2.08 35.51
CA VAL A 142 -9.81 3.26 35.37
C VAL A 142 -8.35 2.90 35.58
N THR A 143 -8.04 2.03 36.55
CA THR A 143 -6.64 1.74 36.93
C THR A 143 -5.99 0.62 36.12
N THR A 144 -6.76 -0.29 35.52
CA THR A 144 -6.21 -1.42 34.77
C THR A 144 -6.75 -1.50 33.35
N ILE A 145 -8.07 -1.58 33.17
CA ILE A 145 -8.67 -1.92 31.87
C ILE A 145 -8.43 -0.82 30.83
N LEU A 146 -8.75 0.44 31.15
CA LEU A 146 -8.60 1.56 30.22
C LEU A 146 -7.12 1.83 29.86
N PRO A 147 -6.17 1.82 30.82
CA PRO A 147 -4.74 1.86 30.49
C PRO A 147 -4.30 0.73 29.54
N GLU A 148 -4.72 -0.51 29.78
CA GLU A 148 -4.40 -1.62 28.85
C GLU A 148 -4.97 -1.40 27.45
N VAL A 149 -6.19 -0.86 27.35
CA VAL A 149 -6.81 -0.52 26.07
C VAL A 149 -6.06 0.60 25.36
N LEU A 150 -5.58 1.61 26.10
CA LEU A 150 -4.76 2.68 25.55
C LEU A 150 -3.45 2.16 24.97
N THR A 151 -2.72 1.32 25.72
CA THR A 151 -1.48 0.72 25.22
C THR A 151 -1.72 -0.07 23.93
N ARG A 152 -2.81 -0.85 23.86
CA ARG A 152 -3.16 -1.57 22.62
C ARG A 152 -3.54 -0.63 21.47
N LEU A 153 -4.13 0.53 21.75
CA LEU A 153 -4.43 1.53 20.72
C LEU A 153 -3.15 2.20 20.21
N GLU A 154 -2.22 2.51 21.11
CA GLU A 154 -0.89 3.06 20.77
C GLU A 154 -0.10 2.09 19.88
N ASP A 155 -0.06 0.80 20.23
CA ASP A 155 0.55 -0.25 19.41
C ASP A 155 -0.07 -0.31 18.00
N ASN A 156 -1.41 -0.18 17.91
CA ASN A 156 -2.10 -0.14 16.62
C ASN A 156 -1.80 1.12 15.80
N ILE A 157 -1.66 2.27 16.45
CA ILE A 157 -1.27 3.52 15.80
C ILE A 157 0.16 3.40 15.26
N GLU A 158 1.09 2.84 16.04
CA GLU A 158 2.47 2.60 15.62
C GLU A 158 2.56 1.62 14.45
N LEU A 159 1.78 0.54 14.50
CA LEU A 159 1.68 -0.42 13.41
C LEU A 159 1.16 0.23 12.12
N ASN A 160 0.11 1.05 12.21
CA ASN A 160 -0.42 1.78 11.05
C ASN A 160 0.61 2.78 10.50
N ASN A 161 1.31 3.52 11.37
CA ASN A 161 2.38 4.42 10.94
C ASN A 161 3.50 3.67 10.20
N THR A 162 3.85 2.47 10.64
CA THR A 162 4.85 1.63 9.97
C THR A 162 4.34 1.15 8.60
N LYS A 163 3.08 0.73 8.50
CA LYS A 163 2.46 0.36 7.21
C LYS A 163 2.41 1.54 6.24
N ILE A 164 2.04 2.72 6.71
CA ILE A 164 2.02 3.97 5.94
C ILE A 164 3.41 4.29 5.39
N ARG A 165 4.45 4.21 6.23
CA ARG A 165 5.86 4.39 5.78
C ARG A 165 6.23 3.40 4.69
N ASN A 166 5.97 2.10 4.90
CA ASN A 166 6.28 1.07 3.91
C ASN A 166 5.54 1.26 2.58
N VAL A 167 4.27 1.67 2.61
CA VAL A 167 3.49 1.96 1.39
C VAL A 167 4.08 3.17 0.65
N ARG A 168 4.43 4.25 1.37
CA ARG A 168 5.06 5.43 0.78
C ARG A 168 6.41 5.09 0.13
N ASP A 169 7.23 4.28 0.78
CA ASP A 169 8.52 3.83 0.22
C ASP A 169 8.32 3.00 -1.06
N LYS A 170 7.29 2.13 -1.10
CA LYS A 170 6.94 1.38 -2.31
C LYS A 170 6.45 2.30 -3.43
N MET A 171 5.59 3.27 -3.12
CA MET A 171 5.13 4.25 -4.10
C MET A 171 6.31 5.04 -4.69
N GLU A 172 7.28 5.43 -3.87
CA GLU A 172 8.44 6.18 -4.35
C GLU A 172 9.35 5.35 -5.26
N LYS A 173 9.51 4.05 -4.95
CA LYS A 173 10.20 3.11 -5.84
C LYS A 173 9.49 2.96 -7.18
N LEU A 174 8.16 2.86 -7.19
CA LEU A 174 7.37 2.79 -8.42
C LEU A 174 7.48 4.08 -9.24
N ARG A 175 7.43 5.25 -8.60
CA ARG A 175 7.63 6.54 -9.27
C ARG A 175 8.99 6.64 -9.94
N SER A 176 10.03 6.20 -9.24
CA SER A 176 11.39 6.13 -9.76
C SER A 176 11.48 5.18 -10.95
N LYS A 177 10.88 3.99 -10.85
CA LYS A 177 10.83 3.02 -11.96
C LYS A 177 10.07 3.57 -13.17
N ARG A 178 8.95 4.25 -12.95
CA ARG A 178 8.18 4.91 -14.01
C ARG A 178 9.00 5.98 -14.72
N LEU A 179 9.77 6.78 -13.98
CA LEU A 179 10.64 7.79 -14.57
C LEU A 179 11.71 7.14 -15.47
N ALA A 180 12.38 6.10 -14.98
CA ALA A 180 13.37 5.35 -15.77
C ALA A 180 12.75 4.75 -17.04
N LEU A 181 11.56 4.14 -16.95
CA LEU A 181 10.86 3.61 -18.13
C LEU A 181 10.52 4.70 -19.15
N ARG A 182 10.12 5.89 -18.71
CA ARG A 182 9.87 7.02 -19.64
C ARG A 182 11.12 7.42 -20.39
N GLU A 183 12.27 7.43 -19.72
CA GLU A 183 13.57 7.71 -20.36
C GLU A 183 13.92 6.61 -21.37
N GLU A 184 13.75 5.33 -21.01
CA GLU A 184 13.97 4.20 -21.92
C GLU A 184 13.04 4.23 -23.13
N ILE A 185 11.76 4.56 -22.94
CA ILE A 185 10.79 4.73 -24.03
C ILE A 185 11.23 5.87 -24.95
N ALA A 186 11.62 7.03 -24.40
CA ALA A 186 12.08 8.17 -25.19
C ALA A 186 13.30 7.83 -26.05
N VAL A 187 14.27 7.08 -25.50
CA VAL A 187 15.43 6.56 -26.26
C VAL A 187 14.97 5.65 -27.40
N LYS A 188 14.00 4.76 -27.16
CA LYS A 188 13.46 3.89 -28.22
C LYS A 188 12.70 4.66 -29.29
N GLU A 189 12.00 5.72 -28.92
CA GLU A 189 11.31 6.60 -29.87
C GLU A 189 12.30 7.39 -30.73
N GLU A 190 13.40 7.86 -30.15
CA GLU A 190 14.50 8.50 -30.88
C GLU A 190 15.17 7.51 -31.85
N ASP A 191 15.51 6.29 -31.40
CA ASP A 191 16.05 5.23 -32.25
C ASP A 191 15.14 4.97 -33.46
N ILE A 192 13.82 4.90 -33.23
CA ILE A 192 12.81 4.69 -34.27
C ILE A 192 12.77 5.89 -35.24
N ALA A 193 12.80 7.12 -34.73
CA ALA A 193 12.76 8.34 -35.54
C ALA A 193 13.98 8.43 -36.48
N LEU A 194 15.19 8.23 -35.93
CA LEU A 194 16.43 8.19 -36.73
C LEU A 194 16.37 7.09 -37.80
N MET A 195 15.88 5.90 -37.44
CA MET A 195 15.66 4.80 -38.39
C MET A 195 14.52 5.04 -39.38
N LEU A 196 13.73 6.11 -39.29
CA LEU A 196 12.72 6.51 -40.27
C LEU A 196 13.24 7.63 -41.17
N ASP A 197 13.92 8.64 -40.61
CA ASP A 197 14.49 9.80 -41.35
C ASP A 197 15.57 9.40 -42.37
N ASP A 198 16.33 8.33 -42.10
CA ASP A 198 17.27 7.72 -43.04
C ASP A 198 16.59 7.19 -44.34
N LYS A 199 15.25 7.20 -44.43
CA LYS A 199 14.49 6.70 -45.59
C LYS A 199 14.09 7.83 -46.51
N ASP A 200 13.69 8.96 -45.94
CA ASP A 200 13.21 10.12 -46.69
C ASP A 200 14.38 10.88 -47.34
N SER A 201 15.56 10.86 -46.71
CA SER A 201 16.82 11.36 -47.26
C SER A 201 17.39 10.52 -48.42
N SER A 202 16.84 9.33 -48.70
CA SER A 202 17.26 8.46 -49.82
C SER A 202 16.38 8.58 -51.09
N ILE A 203 15.35 9.43 -51.07
CA ILE A 203 14.37 9.59 -52.18
C ILE A 203 14.65 10.84 -53.03
N GLU A 204 15.49 11.78 -52.57
CA GLU A 204 15.96 12.90 -53.39
C GLU A 204 17.25 12.53 -54.14
N LEU A 205 17.14 11.97 -55.35
CA LEU A 205 18.14 12.02 -56.44
C LEU A 205 17.49 11.62 -57.78
#